data_AF-A0A816R4K2-F1
#
_entry.id   AF-A0A816R4K2-F1
#
_cell.length_a   1.000
_cell.length_b   1.000
_cell.length_c   1.000
_cell.angle_alpha   90.00
_cell.angle_beta   90.00
_cell.angle_gamma   90.00
#
_symmetry.space_group_name_H-M   'P 1'
#
loop_
_entity.id
_entity.type
_entity.pdbx_description
1 polymer ?
#
loop_
_entity_poly.entity_id
_entity_poly.type
_entity_poly.pdbx_seq_one_letter_code
_entity_poly.pdbx_strand_id
1 'polypeptide(L)'
;MRTTRPTFVSVGFCLLFLALPLSSLSQPSVSSSVYDSFLKCLSEKTKTSQSEIAKIVFSQANPSYTSVLRAYIRNARFNKSSTPKPTIIVTPLSYSHYMASGAVDMVHKWQFVGPKTDKNLFMRMLIQPATRNKVKTVRATVVALFLGKADDVVSLLAKELPELALKKENCREMTWFQSALYWYNYLNATQTDPKVFLDRNLDSSSFGKRKSDYVETEIPRHGIESLFKKMIELGKIGLVFNPYGGRMAEIAEDATPFPHRNMLFKIQYSINWKDSSQDLEKRYLKQKPKRSTVS
;
A
#
# COMPACT_ATOMS: atom_id res chain seq x y z
N MET A 1 32.28 -2.99 -70.13
CA MET A 1 32.47 -1.53 -69.92
C MET A 1 33.16 -1.29 -68.58
N ARG A 2 34.34 -0.63 -68.66
CA ARG A 2 35.14 0.13 -67.66
C ARG A 2 34.80 -0.04 -66.16
N THR A 3 35.68 -0.62 -65.32
CA THR A 3 36.83 0.01 -64.59
C THR A 3 36.38 1.23 -63.75
N THR A 4 36.62 1.33 -62.44
CA THR A 4 37.94 1.45 -61.77
C THR A 4 37.81 1.36 -60.23
N ARG A 5 38.81 0.74 -59.58
CA ARG A 5 39.17 0.93 -58.15
C ARG A 5 39.87 2.29 -57.96
N PRO A 6 39.94 2.83 -56.73
CA PRO A 6 41.09 3.62 -56.30
C PRO A 6 41.89 2.92 -55.20
N THR A 7 43.21 3.03 -55.33
CA THR A 7 44.26 2.61 -54.39
C THR A 7 44.82 3.83 -53.66
N PHE A 8 45.09 3.64 -52.35
CA PHE A 8 46.11 4.23 -51.46
C PHE A 8 46.50 5.72 -51.55
N VAL A 9 46.54 6.39 -50.39
CA VAL A 9 47.77 6.98 -49.83
C VAL A 9 47.72 6.93 -48.29
N SER A 10 48.75 6.34 -47.68
CA SER A 10 49.09 6.46 -46.26
C SER A 10 50.04 7.65 -46.09
N VAL A 11 49.72 8.58 -45.19
CA VAL A 11 50.68 9.58 -44.70
C VAL A 11 50.68 9.50 -43.18
N GLY A 12 51.73 8.90 -42.63
CA GLY A 12 52.05 9.03 -41.22
C GLY A 12 52.60 10.42 -40.94
N PHE A 13 52.05 11.08 -39.93
CA PHE A 13 52.68 12.23 -39.29
C PHE A 13 52.90 11.88 -37.83
N CYS A 14 54.18 11.80 -37.46
CA CYS A 14 54.67 11.51 -36.12
C CYS A 14 55.27 12.81 -35.59
N LEU A 15 54.64 13.50 -34.63
CA LEU A 15 55.28 14.57 -33.85
C LEU A 15 54.70 14.66 -32.43
N LEU A 16 55.53 14.17 -31.49
CA LEU A 16 55.89 14.69 -30.16
C LEU A 16 54.88 15.41 -29.25
N PHE A 17 54.83 14.89 -28.02
CA PHE A 17 54.20 15.39 -26.81
C PHE A 17 54.51 16.85 -26.47
N LEU A 18 53.49 17.60 -26.06
CA LEU A 18 53.60 18.69 -25.09
C LEU A 18 52.45 18.56 -24.09
N ALA A 19 52.80 18.08 -22.90
CA ALA A 19 51.94 18.13 -21.72
C ALA A 19 51.78 19.59 -21.30
N LEU A 20 50.56 20.12 -21.44
CA LEU A 20 50.13 21.33 -20.75
C LEU A 20 49.14 20.91 -19.66
N PRO A 21 49.32 21.34 -18.40
CA PRO A 21 48.38 21.03 -17.36
C PRO A 21 47.14 21.88 -17.61
N LEU A 22 46.10 21.30 -18.22
CA LEU A 22 44.78 21.90 -18.09
C LEU A 22 44.36 21.70 -16.64
N SER A 23 44.55 22.77 -15.86
CA SER A 23 44.01 22.96 -14.53
C SER A 23 42.55 22.51 -14.57
N SER A 24 42.24 21.41 -13.88
CA SER A 24 40.87 21.02 -13.66
C SER A 24 40.18 22.17 -12.94
N LEU A 25 39.28 22.87 -13.63
CA LEU A 25 38.24 23.61 -12.93
C LEU A 25 37.46 22.55 -12.15
N SER A 26 37.76 22.42 -10.86
CA SER A 26 36.95 21.69 -9.92
C SER A 26 35.58 22.36 -9.90
N GLN A 27 34.62 21.76 -10.61
CA GLN A 27 33.23 22.07 -10.34
C GLN A 27 32.96 21.77 -8.87
N PRO A 28 32.31 22.66 -8.11
CA PRO A 28 31.92 22.38 -6.75
C PRO A 28 31.10 21.10 -6.74
N SER A 29 31.35 20.22 -5.77
CA SER A 29 30.59 19.00 -5.54
C SER A 29 29.16 19.33 -5.10
N VAL A 30 28.29 19.72 -6.04
CA VAL A 30 26.87 19.98 -5.78
C VAL A 30 26.16 18.72 -5.24
N SER A 31 26.74 17.52 -5.45
CA SER A 31 26.15 16.26 -5.00
C SER A 31 26.18 16.02 -3.49
N SER A 32 27.13 16.60 -2.73
CA SER A 32 27.20 16.34 -1.28
C SER A 32 26.08 17.04 -0.52
N SER A 33 25.88 18.34 -0.77
CA SER A 33 24.86 19.13 -0.06
C SER A 33 23.43 18.60 -0.24
N VAL A 34 23.08 18.16 -1.46
CA VAL A 34 21.76 17.58 -1.76
C VAL A 34 21.62 16.19 -1.13
N TYR A 35 22.68 15.38 -1.13
CA TYR A 35 22.69 14.07 -0.48
C TYR A 35 22.50 14.19 1.03
N ASP A 36 23.24 15.07 1.70
CA ASP A 36 23.17 15.26 3.15
C ASP A 36 21.81 15.83 3.56
N SER A 37 21.30 16.82 2.81
CA SER A 37 19.96 17.38 3.03
C SER A 37 18.87 16.32 2.83
N PHE A 38 19.03 15.45 1.82
CA PHE A 38 18.10 14.37 1.55
C PHE A 38 18.15 13.27 2.61
N LEU A 39 19.35 12.84 3.04
CA LEU A 39 19.52 11.88 4.12
C LEU A 39 18.90 12.38 5.42
N LYS A 40 19.14 13.66 5.75
CA LYS A 40 18.57 14.30 6.93
C LYS A 40 17.05 14.34 6.86
N CYS A 41 16.49 14.86 5.76
CA CYS A 41 15.04 14.89 5.55
C CYS A 41 14.42 13.49 5.61
N LEU A 42 15.00 12.52 4.90
CA LEU A 42 14.47 11.16 4.84
C LEU A 42 14.58 10.45 6.20
N SER A 43 15.66 10.68 6.95
CA SER A 43 15.83 10.20 8.31
C SER A 43 14.77 10.78 9.26
N GLU A 44 14.52 12.09 9.19
CA GLU A 44 13.49 12.76 9.99
C GLU A 44 12.08 12.27 9.65
N LYS A 45 11.77 12.11 8.36
CA LYS A 45 10.45 11.65 7.91
C LYS A 45 10.20 10.18 8.21
N THR A 46 11.22 9.34 8.18
CA THR A 46 11.08 7.89 8.44
C THR A 46 11.38 7.50 9.89
N LYS A 47 11.83 8.44 10.73
CA LYS A 47 12.30 8.19 12.11
C LYS A 47 13.35 7.07 12.17
N THR A 48 14.17 6.98 11.13
CA THR A 48 15.23 5.97 10.97
C THR A 48 16.57 6.69 11.01
N SER A 49 17.60 6.12 11.65
CA SER A 49 18.89 6.81 11.74
C SER A 49 19.48 7.07 10.36
N GLN A 50 20.22 8.18 10.22
CA GLN A 50 20.90 8.51 8.96
C GLN A 50 21.87 7.40 8.53
N SER A 51 22.49 6.68 9.48
CA SER A 51 23.35 5.53 9.20
C SER A 51 22.63 4.35 8.56
N GLU A 52 21.35 4.12 8.90
CA GLU A 52 20.53 3.07 8.27
C GLU A 52 19.96 3.54 6.93
N ILE A 53 19.58 4.82 6.82
CA ILE A 53 19.11 5.40 5.55
C ILE A 53 20.26 5.47 4.52
N ALA A 54 21.49 5.77 4.94
CA ALA A 54 22.65 5.80 4.05
C ALA A 54 22.93 4.45 3.37
N LYS A 55 22.50 3.33 3.96
CA LYS A 55 22.60 1.99 3.35
C LYS A 55 21.68 1.81 2.14
N ILE A 56 20.63 2.61 2.03
CA ILE A 56 19.58 2.50 1.00
C ILE A 56 19.56 3.69 0.03
N VAL A 57 20.42 4.69 0.21
CA VAL A 57 20.44 5.92 -0.58
C VAL A 57 21.83 6.08 -1.21
N PHE A 58 21.86 6.12 -2.55
CA PHE A 58 23.09 6.20 -3.33
C PHE A 58 23.13 7.51 -4.13
N SER A 59 24.13 8.35 -3.85
CA SER A 59 24.48 9.51 -4.68
C SER A 59 25.36 9.09 -5.85
N GLN A 60 25.52 9.97 -6.85
CA GLN A 60 26.43 9.74 -7.98
C GLN A 60 27.89 9.51 -7.58
N ALA A 61 28.31 9.99 -6.40
CA ALA A 61 29.64 9.77 -5.85
C ALA A 61 29.81 8.39 -5.18
N ASN A 62 28.72 7.66 -4.94
CA ASN A 62 28.79 6.35 -4.32
C ASN A 62 29.33 5.31 -5.32
N PRO A 63 30.34 4.48 -4.96
CA PRO A 63 30.92 3.48 -5.86
C PRO A 63 29.89 2.48 -6.44
N SER A 64 28.82 2.19 -5.70
CA SER A 64 27.75 1.29 -6.11
C SER A 64 26.66 1.96 -6.95
N TYR A 65 26.73 3.28 -7.18
CA TYR A 65 25.69 4.00 -7.89
C TYR A 65 25.41 3.44 -9.29
N THR A 66 26.46 3.22 -10.09
CA THR A 66 26.33 2.75 -11.47
C THR A 66 25.77 1.33 -11.55
N SER A 67 26.19 0.43 -10.66
CA SER A 67 25.69 -0.95 -10.63
C SER A 67 24.23 -0.98 -10.19
N VAL A 68 23.87 -0.21 -9.18
CA VAL A 68 22.49 -0.05 -8.70
C VAL A 68 21.61 0.55 -9.80
N LEU A 69 22.05 1.63 -10.44
CA LEU A 69 21.30 2.28 -11.52
C LEU A 69 20.98 1.30 -12.66
N ARG A 70 21.98 0.52 -13.11
CA ARG A 70 21.81 -0.47 -14.18
C ARG A 70 20.93 -1.65 -13.78
N ALA A 71 20.94 -2.05 -12.51
CA ALA A 71 20.10 -3.15 -12.03
C ALA A 71 18.59 -2.82 -12.11
N TYR A 72 18.21 -1.55 -12.00
CA TYR A 72 16.81 -1.14 -11.87
C TYR A 72 16.26 -0.28 -13.03
N ILE A 73 17.09 0.23 -13.94
CA ILE A 73 16.60 0.84 -15.17
C ILE A 73 16.05 -0.25 -16.09
N ARG A 74 14.71 -0.31 -16.22
CA ARG A 74 14.01 -1.15 -17.21
C ARG A 74 13.68 -0.43 -18.52
N ASN A 75 13.93 0.88 -18.59
CA ASN A 75 13.62 1.69 -19.76
C ASN A 75 14.91 2.14 -20.46
N ALA A 76 15.12 1.67 -21.70
CA ALA A 76 16.31 1.94 -22.50
C ALA A 76 16.60 3.44 -22.73
N ARG A 77 15.60 4.32 -22.57
CA ARG A 77 15.75 5.79 -22.63
C ARG A 77 16.76 6.31 -21.61
N PHE A 78 16.90 5.68 -20.44
CA PHE A 78 17.83 6.10 -19.39
C PHE A 78 19.24 5.51 -19.54
N ASN A 79 19.49 4.69 -20.56
CA ASN A 79 20.80 4.06 -20.80
C ASN A 79 21.70 4.88 -21.74
N LYS A 80 21.21 6.00 -22.30
CA LYS A 80 22.01 6.86 -23.19
C LYS A 80 22.94 7.77 -22.39
N SER A 81 24.14 8.02 -22.91
CA SER A 81 25.11 8.96 -22.31
C SER A 81 24.54 10.37 -22.20
N SER A 82 23.69 10.78 -23.15
CA SER A 82 23.03 12.08 -23.21
C SER A 82 21.86 12.28 -22.24
N THR A 83 21.29 11.21 -21.67
CA THR A 83 20.16 11.33 -20.73
C THR A 83 20.68 11.66 -19.33
N PRO A 84 20.19 12.72 -18.65
CA PRO A 84 20.56 12.99 -17.25
C PRO A 84 20.22 11.82 -16.33
N LYS A 85 21.15 11.44 -15.45
CA LYS A 85 20.97 10.35 -14.49
C LYS A 85 20.45 10.91 -13.16
N PRO A 86 19.66 10.15 -12.39
CA PRO A 86 19.13 10.61 -11.11
C PRO A 86 20.24 11.12 -10.19
N THR A 87 20.08 12.27 -9.54
CA THR A 87 21.08 12.76 -8.58
C THR A 87 21.23 11.82 -7.38
N ILE A 88 20.14 11.16 -7.00
CA ILE A 88 20.05 10.20 -5.90
C ILE A 88 19.20 8.99 -6.35
N ILE A 89 19.62 7.79 -5.97
CA ILE A 89 18.86 6.56 -6.11
C ILE A 89 18.52 6.04 -4.72
N VAL A 90 17.26 5.67 -4.49
CA VAL A 90 16.83 5.04 -3.25
C VAL A 90 16.47 3.58 -3.53
N THR A 91 17.16 2.64 -2.91
CA THR A 91 16.86 1.20 -2.99
C THR A 91 16.50 0.66 -1.60
N PRO A 92 15.23 0.69 -1.21
CA PRO A 92 14.83 0.19 0.10
C PRO A 92 15.26 -1.28 0.28
N LEU A 93 16.15 -1.54 1.26
CA LEU A 93 16.71 -2.88 1.55
C LEU A 93 15.76 -3.77 2.37
N SER A 94 14.66 -3.22 2.90
CA SER A 94 13.68 -3.99 3.64
C SER A 94 12.25 -3.68 3.19
N TYR A 95 11.45 -4.73 3.22
CA TYR A 95 10.02 -4.67 2.95
C TYR A 95 9.25 -3.80 3.97
N SER A 96 9.82 -3.50 5.15
CA SER A 96 9.21 -2.60 6.14
C SER A 96 9.23 -1.13 5.70
N HIS A 97 10.25 -0.68 4.94
CA HIS A 97 10.28 0.66 4.34
C HIS A 97 9.27 0.83 3.19
N TYR A 98 8.82 -0.27 2.57
CA TYR A 98 7.85 -0.29 1.46
C TYR A 98 6.40 -0.59 1.88
N MET A 99 6.18 -1.36 2.95
CA MET A 99 4.82 -1.76 3.36
C MET A 99 4.20 -0.99 4.50
N ALA A 100 5.03 -0.46 5.41
CA ALA A 100 4.53 0.53 6.34
C ALA A 100 3.94 1.73 5.56
N SER A 101 4.45 2.03 4.36
CA SER A 101 3.80 2.95 3.42
C SER A 101 2.65 2.31 2.66
N GLY A 102 2.84 1.17 1.97
CA GLY A 102 1.79 0.62 1.07
C GLY A 102 0.42 0.36 1.72
N ALA A 103 0.38 -0.27 2.90
CA ALA A 103 -0.89 -0.55 3.57
C ALA A 103 -1.47 0.69 4.27
N VAL A 104 -0.62 1.56 4.83
CA VAL A 104 -1.05 2.84 5.43
C VAL A 104 -1.63 3.75 4.34
N ASP A 105 -0.93 3.89 3.22
CA ASP A 105 -1.34 4.71 2.09
C ASP A 105 -2.63 4.18 1.47
N MET A 106 -2.78 2.85 1.36
CA MET A 106 -4.04 2.24 0.92
C MET A 106 -5.21 2.59 1.84
N VAL A 107 -5.06 2.44 3.16
CA VAL A 107 -6.11 2.81 4.12
C VAL A 107 -6.39 4.31 4.09
N HIS A 108 -5.34 5.12 4.00
CA HIS A 108 -5.44 6.58 3.93
C HIS A 108 -6.13 7.06 2.65
N LYS A 109 -5.94 6.40 1.50
CA LYS A 109 -6.64 6.76 0.26
C LYS A 109 -8.07 6.23 0.25
N TRP A 110 -8.26 4.99 0.73
CA TRP A 110 -9.57 4.36 0.80
C TRP A 110 -10.59 5.19 1.58
N GLN A 111 -10.21 5.85 2.68
CA GLN A 111 -11.14 6.68 3.46
C GLN A 111 -11.73 7.88 2.69
N PHE A 112 -11.05 8.36 1.63
CA PHE A 112 -11.57 9.43 0.77
C PHE A 112 -12.47 8.91 -0.36
N VAL A 113 -12.36 7.62 -0.71
CA VAL A 113 -13.06 7.02 -1.85
C VAL A 113 -14.24 6.16 -1.40
N GLY A 114 -13.99 5.21 -0.49
CA GLY A 114 -14.99 4.22 -0.06
C GLY A 114 -16.34 4.81 0.36
N PRO A 115 -16.39 5.90 1.17
CA PRO A 115 -17.65 6.51 1.57
C PRO A 115 -18.33 7.39 0.51
N LYS A 116 -17.62 7.75 -0.57
CA LYS A 116 -18.02 8.80 -1.53
C LYS A 116 -18.16 8.29 -2.97
N THR A 117 -17.74 7.05 -3.25
CA THR A 117 -17.81 6.40 -4.57
C THR A 117 -19.26 6.08 -4.98
N ASP A 118 -19.42 5.41 -6.13
CA ASP A 118 -20.70 5.01 -6.70
C ASP A 118 -21.56 4.22 -5.70
N LYS A 119 -22.87 4.52 -5.65
CA LYS A 119 -23.82 3.90 -4.71
C LYS A 119 -24.00 2.39 -4.94
N ASN A 120 -23.63 1.89 -6.12
CA ASN A 120 -23.64 0.47 -6.45
C ASN A 120 -22.39 -0.26 -5.94
N LEU A 121 -21.38 0.45 -5.43
CA LEU A 121 -20.12 -0.12 -4.94
C LEU A 121 -20.05 -0.08 -3.41
N PHE A 122 -20.11 -1.26 -2.79
CA PHE A 122 -19.75 -1.44 -1.39
C PHE A 122 -18.31 -1.96 -1.28
N MET A 123 -17.44 -1.25 -0.56
CA MET A 123 -16.02 -1.55 -0.50
C MET A 123 -15.50 -1.66 0.94
N ARG A 124 -15.50 -2.86 1.54
CA ARG A 124 -15.02 -3.09 2.92
C ARG A 124 -13.50 -3.17 2.97
N MET A 125 -12.90 -2.51 3.97
CA MET A 125 -11.48 -2.69 4.31
C MET A 125 -11.32 -3.66 5.48
N LEU A 126 -10.54 -4.72 5.31
CA LEU A 126 -10.09 -5.63 6.35
C LEU A 126 -8.64 -5.32 6.69
N ILE A 127 -8.35 -5.07 7.96
CA ILE A 127 -7.01 -4.73 8.43
C ILE A 127 -6.63 -5.75 9.50
N GLN A 128 -5.57 -6.53 9.26
CA GLN A 128 -5.20 -7.64 10.14
C GLN A 128 -3.67 -7.73 10.33
N PRO A 129 -3.18 -8.15 11.51
CA PRO A 129 -1.79 -8.51 11.71
C PRO A 129 -1.42 -9.65 10.76
N ALA A 130 -0.23 -9.55 10.17
CA ALA A 130 0.32 -10.56 9.28
C ALA A 130 1.80 -10.75 9.57
N THR A 131 2.34 -11.90 9.15
CA THR A 131 3.78 -12.15 9.16
C THR A 131 4.21 -12.39 7.72
N ARG A 132 5.18 -11.61 7.22
CA ARG A 132 5.80 -11.83 5.91
C ARG A 132 7.31 -11.91 6.10
N ASN A 133 7.93 -12.97 5.62
CA ASN A 133 9.39 -13.20 5.75
C ASN A 133 9.89 -13.03 7.20
N LYS A 134 9.17 -13.62 8.16
CA LYS A 134 9.43 -13.52 9.62
C LYS A 134 9.30 -12.12 10.23
N VAL A 135 8.90 -11.11 9.45
CA VAL A 135 8.63 -9.75 9.94
C VAL A 135 7.14 -9.58 10.18
N LYS A 136 6.78 -9.13 11.38
CA LYS A 136 5.40 -8.75 11.72
C LYS A 136 5.03 -7.47 10.98
N THR A 137 3.85 -7.45 10.39
CA THR A 137 3.33 -6.33 9.60
C THR A 137 1.80 -6.29 9.72
N VAL A 138 1.17 -5.36 9.00
CA VAL A 138 -0.28 -5.28 8.86
C VAL A 138 -0.63 -5.48 7.39
N ARG A 139 -1.65 -6.31 7.14
CA ARG A 139 -2.26 -6.48 5.83
C ARG A 139 -3.55 -5.67 5.80
N ALA A 140 -3.71 -4.84 4.78
CA ALA A 140 -4.97 -4.21 4.41
C ALA A 140 -5.52 -4.92 3.16
N THR A 141 -6.75 -5.38 3.21
CA THR A 141 -7.44 -6.09 2.14
C THR A 141 -8.76 -5.39 1.84
N VAL A 142 -8.97 -5.03 0.59
CA VAL A 142 -10.27 -4.53 0.12
C VAL A 142 -11.11 -5.71 -0.36
N VAL A 143 -12.33 -5.83 0.15
CA VAL A 143 -13.35 -6.77 -0.32
C VAL A 143 -14.55 -5.95 -0.78
N ALA A 144 -14.98 -6.15 -2.02
CA ALA A 144 -16.01 -5.33 -2.63
C ALA A 144 -17.18 -6.14 -3.15
N LEU A 145 -18.35 -5.51 -3.15
CA LEU A 145 -19.55 -5.94 -3.86
C LEU A 145 -19.97 -4.78 -4.77
N PHE A 146 -20.11 -5.07 -6.06
CA PHE A 146 -20.55 -4.09 -7.04
C PHE A 146 -21.83 -4.59 -7.72
N LEU A 147 -22.87 -3.76 -7.72
CA LEU A 147 -24.13 -4.04 -8.41
C LEU A 147 -24.01 -3.65 -9.90
N GLY A 148 -23.20 -4.40 -10.64
CA GLY A 148 -22.93 -4.15 -12.06
C GLY A 148 -21.91 -5.15 -12.64
N LYS A 149 -21.31 -4.82 -13.79
CA LYS A 149 -20.32 -5.68 -14.45
C LYS A 149 -18.90 -5.45 -13.94
N ALA A 150 -18.05 -6.46 -14.10
CA ALA A 150 -16.65 -6.41 -13.69
C ALA A 150 -15.87 -5.31 -14.42
N ASP A 151 -16.16 -5.09 -15.71
CA ASP A 151 -15.49 -4.04 -16.50
C ASP A 151 -15.82 -2.63 -15.99
N ASP A 152 -17.05 -2.42 -15.54
CA ASP A 152 -17.51 -1.13 -15.00
C ASP A 152 -16.79 -0.79 -13.70
N VAL A 153 -16.71 -1.73 -12.75
CA VAL A 153 -16.02 -1.51 -11.46
C VAL A 153 -14.51 -1.38 -11.63
N VAL A 154 -13.90 -2.12 -12.55
CA VAL A 154 -12.49 -1.97 -12.88
C VAL A 154 -12.22 -0.57 -13.44
N SER A 155 -13.06 -0.10 -14.36
CA SER A 155 -12.94 1.24 -14.95
C SER A 155 -13.16 2.34 -13.91
N LEU A 156 -14.17 2.18 -13.04
CA LEU A 156 -14.47 3.09 -11.94
C LEU A 156 -13.27 3.20 -10.98
N LEU A 157 -12.74 2.07 -10.50
CA LEU A 157 -11.64 2.08 -9.54
C LEU A 157 -10.30 2.43 -10.16
N ALA A 158 -10.10 2.24 -11.46
CA ALA A 158 -8.93 2.79 -12.15
C ALA A 158 -8.92 4.33 -12.13
N LYS A 159 -10.10 4.96 -12.07
CA LYS A 159 -10.24 6.42 -11.96
C LYS A 159 -10.16 6.90 -10.51
N GLU A 160 -10.86 6.24 -9.60
CA GLU A 160 -11.06 6.75 -8.23
C GLU A 160 -10.05 6.22 -7.20
N LEU A 161 -9.53 5.01 -7.40
CA LEU A 161 -8.55 4.36 -6.51
C LEU A 161 -7.52 3.54 -7.31
N PRO A 162 -6.74 4.17 -8.21
CA PRO A 162 -5.81 3.47 -9.10
C PRO A 162 -4.76 2.64 -8.37
N GLU A 163 -4.44 2.99 -7.12
CA GLU A 163 -3.48 2.25 -6.29
C GLU A 163 -3.95 0.86 -5.90
N LEU A 164 -5.26 0.60 -5.95
CA LEU A 164 -5.78 -0.75 -5.78
C LEU A 164 -5.34 -1.65 -6.95
N ALA A 165 -5.08 -1.06 -8.11
CA ALA A 165 -4.69 -1.74 -9.34
C ALA A 165 -5.59 -2.96 -9.64
N LEU A 166 -6.90 -2.78 -9.42
CA LEU A 166 -7.88 -3.84 -9.63
C LEU A 166 -7.87 -4.28 -11.09
N LYS A 167 -7.75 -5.59 -11.31
CA LYS A 167 -7.87 -6.19 -12.63
C LYS A 167 -9.13 -7.04 -12.72
N LYS A 168 -9.61 -7.23 -13.94
CA LYS A 168 -10.77 -8.10 -14.23
C LYS A 168 -10.58 -9.52 -13.69
N GLU A 169 -9.37 -10.06 -13.74
CA GLU A 169 -9.00 -11.38 -13.18
C GLU A 169 -9.20 -11.50 -11.66
N ASN A 170 -9.31 -10.37 -10.94
CA ASN A 170 -9.61 -10.34 -9.52
C ASN A 170 -11.13 -10.28 -9.23
N CYS A 171 -11.94 -10.01 -10.25
CA CYS A 171 -13.39 -9.91 -10.14
C CYS A 171 -14.04 -11.26 -10.40
N ARG A 172 -15.14 -11.54 -9.70
CA ARG A 172 -15.98 -12.72 -9.93
C ARG A 172 -17.42 -12.27 -10.07
N GLU A 173 -17.94 -12.30 -11.29
CA GLU A 173 -19.37 -12.05 -11.52
C GLU A 173 -20.17 -13.24 -11.02
N MET A 174 -21.23 -12.96 -10.27
CA MET A 174 -22.09 -13.97 -9.68
C MET A 174 -23.48 -13.37 -9.41
N THR A 175 -24.47 -14.21 -9.15
CA THR A 175 -25.79 -13.72 -8.75
C THR A 175 -25.73 -13.07 -7.36
N TRP A 176 -26.72 -12.25 -7.02
CA TRP A 176 -26.82 -11.64 -5.68
C TRP A 176 -26.78 -12.70 -4.57
N PHE A 177 -27.46 -13.82 -4.78
CA PHE A 177 -27.50 -14.92 -3.83
C PHE A 177 -26.14 -15.60 -3.64
N GLN A 178 -25.41 -15.87 -4.73
CA GLN A 178 -24.05 -16.38 -4.66
C GLN A 178 -23.09 -15.39 -3.98
N SER A 179 -23.32 -14.09 -4.15
CA SER A 179 -22.53 -13.08 -3.45
C SER A 179 -22.70 -13.16 -1.93
N ALA A 180 -23.89 -13.46 -1.43
CA ALA A 180 -24.12 -13.66 0.01
C ALA A 180 -23.28 -14.85 0.56
N LEU A 181 -23.15 -15.93 -0.20
CA LEU A 181 -22.28 -17.06 0.13
C LEU A 181 -20.80 -16.66 0.13
N TYR A 182 -20.37 -15.89 -0.87
CA TYR A 182 -19.00 -15.36 -0.93
C TYR A 182 -18.68 -14.50 0.30
N TRP A 183 -19.59 -13.62 0.71
CA TRP A 183 -19.46 -12.80 1.93
C TRP A 183 -19.49 -13.61 3.23
N TYR A 184 -20.08 -14.80 3.20
CA TYR A 184 -20.03 -15.78 4.27
C TYR A 184 -18.75 -16.66 4.22
N ASN A 185 -17.80 -16.33 3.35
CA ASN A 185 -16.51 -17.02 3.12
C ASN A 185 -16.62 -18.41 2.47
N TYR A 186 -17.68 -18.69 1.71
CA TYR A 186 -17.74 -19.88 0.86
C TYR A 186 -16.89 -19.66 -0.39
N LEU A 187 -15.73 -20.32 -0.46
CA LEU A 187 -14.81 -20.20 -1.60
C LEU A 187 -15.42 -20.69 -2.92
N ASN A 188 -16.36 -21.63 -2.83
CA ASN A 188 -17.07 -22.25 -3.95
C ASN A 188 -18.51 -21.68 -4.09
N ALA A 189 -18.71 -20.40 -3.77
CA ALA A 189 -20.02 -19.76 -3.75
C ALA A 189 -20.84 -19.97 -5.04
N THR A 190 -20.18 -20.06 -6.20
CA THR A 190 -20.84 -20.28 -7.50
C THR A 190 -21.31 -21.73 -7.70
N GLN A 191 -20.74 -22.70 -7.00
CA GLN A 191 -21.10 -24.12 -7.09
C GLN A 191 -21.93 -24.63 -5.89
N THR A 192 -22.18 -23.78 -4.90
CA THR A 192 -22.86 -24.18 -3.67
C THR A 192 -24.38 -24.15 -3.85
N ASP A 193 -25.07 -25.21 -3.42
CA ASP A 193 -26.53 -25.26 -3.42
C ASP A 193 -27.10 -24.19 -2.47
N PRO A 194 -28.01 -23.31 -2.95
CA PRO A 194 -28.74 -22.36 -2.13
C PRO A 194 -29.39 -22.87 -0.85
N LYS A 195 -29.74 -24.16 -0.79
CA LYS A 195 -30.33 -24.76 0.41
C LYS A 195 -29.42 -24.71 1.64
N VAL A 196 -28.13 -24.42 1.49
CA VAL A 196 -27.22 -24.21 2.63
C VAL A 196 -27.70 -23.10 3.57
N PHE A 197 -28.46 -22.11 3.09
CA PHE A 197 -29.05 -21.08 3.95
C PHE A 197 -30.18 -21.57 4.85
N LEU A 198 -30.71 -22.77 4.60
CA LEU A 198 -31.73 -23.41 5.44
C LEU A 198 -31.09 -24.15 6.62
N ASP A 199 -29.78 -24.39 6.59
CA ASP A 199 -29.05 -25.04 7.68
C ASP A 199 -28.83 -24.08 8.85
N ARG A 200 -29.07 -24.58 10.07
CA ARG A 200 -28.93 -23.85 11.34
C ARG A 200 -27.99 -24.58 12.29
N ASN A 201 -26.84 -25.02 11.82
CA ASN A 201 -25.81 -25.60 12.69
C ASN A 201 -25.16 -24.53 13.60
N LEU A 202 -25.66 -24.41 14.84
CA LEU A 202 -25.30 -23.36 15.80
C LEU A 202 -24.06 -23.69 16.66
N ASP A 203 -23.54 -24.92 16.61
CA ASP A 203 -22.59 -25.44 17.62
C ASP A 203 -21.11 -25.16 17.34
N SER A 204 -20.81 -24.28 16.38
CA SER A 204 -19.42 -23.87 16.09
C SER A 204 -19.20 -22.39 16.42
N SER A 205 -18.83 -22.12 17.67
CA SER A 205 -18.50 -20.75 18.11
C SER A 205 -17.09 -20.62 18.65
N SER A 206 -16.55 -19.40 18.56
CA SER A 206 -15.31 -19.01 19.20
C SER A 206 -15.62 -17.91 20.20
N PHE A 207 -14.90 -17.89 21.33
CA PHE A 207 -14.92 -16.73 22.21
C PHE A 207 -14.47 -15.49 21.44
N GLY A 208 -15.13 -14.38 21.68
CA GLY A 208 -14.91 -13.17 20.92
C GLY A 208 -15.14 -11.93 21.75
N LYS A 209 -14.31 -10.92 21.50
CA LYS A 209 -14.56 -9.55 21.95
C LYS A 209 -14.70 -8.67 20.73
N ARG A 210 -15.74 -7.83 20.72
CA ARG A 210 -16.00 -6.84 19.69
C ARG A 210 -16.18 -5.47 20.30
N LYS A 211 -15.75 -4.46 19.58
CA LYS A 211 -16.08 -3.05 19.80
C LYS A 211 -16.31 -2.39 18.46
N SER A 212 -16.93 -1.23 18.44
CA SER A 212 -17.06 -0.42 17.24
C SER A 212 -16.95 1.06 17.57
N ASP A 213 -16.50 1.82 16.58
CA ASP A 213 -16.56 3.29 16.54
C ASP A 213 -17.07 3.71 15.16
N TYR A 214 -17.50 4.96 15.05
CA TYR A 214 -17.83 5.62 13.79
C TYR A 214 -16.82 6.73 13.54
N VAL A 215 -16.45 6.90 12.27
CA VAL A 215 -15.48 7.91 11.84
C VAL A 215 -16.22 8.99 11.08
N GLU A 216 -16.11 10.23 11.55
CA GLU A 216 -16.72 11.42 10.94
C GLU A 216 -15.72 12.16 10.05
N THR A 217 -14.45 12.21 10.45
CA THR A 217 -13.37 12.86 9.70
C THR A 217 -12.24 11.89 9.42
N GLU A 218 -11.56 12.05 8.28
CA GLU A 218 -10.50 11.16 7.85
C GLU A 218 -9.38 11.03 8.91
N ILE A 219 -8.93 9.80 9.16
CA ILE A 219 -7.85 9.53 10.10
C ILE A 219 -6.55 10.04 9.45
N PRO A 220 -5.80 10.92 10.12
CA PRO A 220 -4.55 11.42 9.55
C PRO A 220 -3.56 10.26 9.39
N ARG A 221 -2.69 10.35 8.38
CA ARG A 221 -1.73 9.28 8.05
C ARG A 221 -0.94 8.76 9.25
N HIS A 222 -0.42 9.66 10.08
CA HIS A 222 0.35 9.29 11.29
C HIS A 222 -0.51 8.57 12.35
N GLY A 223 -1.82 8.81 12.36
CA GLY A 223 -2.78 8.09 13.19
C GLY A 223 -2.93 6.63 12.73
N ILE A 224 -2.99 6.40 11.41
CA ILE A 224 -3.03 5.05 10.82
C ILE A 224 -1.72 4.30 11.10
N GLU A 225 -0.56 4.95 10.99
CA GLU A 225 0.73 4.37 11.36
C GLU A 225 0.77 3.94 12.83
N SER A 226 0.29 4.81 13.72
CA SER A 226 0.25 4.55 15.16
C SER A 226 -0.69 3.38 15.48
N LEU A 227 -1.84 3.31 14.80
CA LEU A 227 -2.76 2.20 14.87
C LEU A 227 -2.09 0.89 14.43
N PHE A 228 -1.39 0.88 13.30
CA PHE A 228 -0.72 -0.30 12.79
C PHE A 228 0.40 -0.79 13.70
N LYS A 229 1.18 0.14 14.29
CA LYS A 229 2.19 -0.20 15.31
C LYS A 229 1.53 -0.92 16.49
N LYS A 230 0.38 -0.43 16.95
CA LYS A 230 -0.35 -1.07 18.06
C LYS A 230 -0.91 -2.43 17.67
N MET A 231 -1.41 -2.60 16.44
CA MET A 231 -1.87 -3.89 15.94
C MET A 231 -0.74 -4.92 15.89
N ILE A 232 0.47 -4.52 15.47
CA ILE A 232 1.66 -5.38 15.44
C ILE A 232 2.07 -5.81 16.85
N GLU A 233 2.04 -4.88 17.82
CA GLU A 233 2.32 -5.14 19.23
C GLU A 233 1.34 -6.17 19.81
N LEU A 234 0.04 -5.99 19.54
CA LEU A 234 -1.03 -6.86 20.05
C LEU A 234 -1.11 -8.20 19.30
N GLY A 235 -0.71 -8.24 18.04
CA GLY A 235 -0.53 -9.43 17.20
C GLY A 235 -1.80 -10.15 16.75
N LYS A 236 -2.97 -9.94 17.38
CA LYS A 236 -4.20 -10.71 17.10
C LYS A 236 -5.43 -9.89 16.73
N ILE A 237 -5.44 -8.59 17.04
CA ILE A 237 -6.61 -7.74 16.81
C ILE A 237 -6.81 -7.47 15.32
N GLY A 238 -8.02 -7.72 14.80
CA GLY A 238 -8.41 -7.38 13.43
C GLY A 238 -9.41 -6.22 13.42
N LEU A 239 -9.32 -5.38 12.40
CA LEU A 239 -10.21 -4.25 12.19
C LEU A 239 -10.96 -4.41 10.87
N VAL A 240 -12.21 -3.94 10.85
CA VAL A 240 -13.05 -3.93 9.66
C VAL A 240 -13.65 -2.54 9.50
N PHE A 241 -13.35 -1.86 8.39
CA PHE A 241 -13.96 -0.58 8.05
C PHE A 241 -15.05 -0.83 7.01
N ASN A 242 -16.29 -0.45 7.33
CA ASN A 242 -17.43 -0.53 6.43
C ASN A 242 -17.83 0.89 6.02
N PRO A 243 -17.74 1.24 4.73
CA PRO A 243 -18.05 2.58 4.26
C PRO A 243 -19.52 2.91 4.51
N TYR A 244 -19.76 4.17 4.86
CA TYR A 244 -21.07 4.81 4.93
C TYR A 244 -21.22 5.69 3.68
N GLY A 245 -21.98 6.78 3.74
CA GLY A 245 -22.37 7.55 2.57
C GLY A 245 -23.50 6.89 1.79
N GLY A 246 -23.61 7.19 0.49
CA GLY A 246 -24.69 6.72 -0.36
C GLY A 246 -26.07 6.88 0.30
N ARG A 247 -26.87 5.81 0.33
CA ARG A 247 -28.20 5.85 0.93
C ARG A 247 -28.20 6.16 2.44
N MET A 248 -27.12 5.84 3.18
CA MET A 248 -27.05 6.10 4.61
C MET A 248 -26.99 7.60 4.94
N ALA A 249 -26.39 8.41 4.08
CA ALA A 249 -26.28 9.86 4.26
C ALA A 249 -27.53 10.63 3.80
N GLU A 250 -28.43 10.00 3.04
CA GLU A 250 -29.69 10.61 2.58
C GLU A 250 -30.81 10.53 3.63
N ILE A 251 -30.66 9.69 4.63
CA ILE A 251 -31.65 9.45 5.67
C ILE A 251 -31.36 10.39 6.85
N ALA A 252 -32.37 11.10 7.34
CA ALA A 252 -32.23 11.95 8.52
C ALA A 252 -31.83 11.14 9.77
N GLU A 253 -31.07 11.76 10.67
CA GLU A 253 -30.53 11.09 11.87
C GLU A 253 -31.62 10.61 12.84
N ASP A 254 -32.76 11.29 12.85
CA ASP A 254 -33.93 11.01 13.68
C ASP A 254 -34.99 10.14 12.98
N ALA A 255 -34.80 9.78 11.71
CA ALA A 255 -35.78 9.00 10.95
C ALA A 255 -35.97 7.57 11.51
N THR A 256 -34.97 7.02 12.21
CA THR A 256 -35.07 5.76 12.95
C THR A 256 -34.19 5.80 14.21
N PRO A 257 -34.33 4.86 15.18
CA PRO A 257 -33.46 4.81 16.36
C PRO A 257 -31.96 4.61 16.09
N PHE A 258 -31.56 4.37 14.83
CA PHE A 258 -30.15 4.26 14.44
C PHE A 258 -29.65 5.63 13.93
N PRO A 259 -28.86 6.39 14.73
CA PRO A 259 -28.59 7.79 14.42
C PRO A 259 -27.39 8.00 13.50
N HIS A 260 -26.55 6.98 13.30
CA HIS A 260 -25.31 7.13 12.54
C HIS A 260 -25.62 7.19 11.04
N ARG A 261 -25.80 8.39 10.49
CA ARG A 261 -26.11 8.60 9.05
C ARG A 261 -24.93 9.20 8.32
N ASN A 262 -24.51 10.39 8.77
CA ASN A 262 -23.48 11.22 8.16
C ASN A 262 -22.06 10.84 8.61
N MET A 263 -21.73 9.55 8.51
CA MET A 263 -20.41 9.01 8.88
C MET A 263 -19.61 8.69 7.62
N LEU A 264 -18.28 8.72 7.70
CA LEU A 264 -17.41 8.16 6.65
C LEU A 264 -17.48 6.64 6.67
N PHE A 265 -17.26 6.01 7.82
CA PHE A 265 -17.32 4.56 7.96
C PHE A 265 -17.47 4.10 9.40
N LYS A 266 -17.99 2.89 9.57
CA LYS A 266 -17.97 2.18 10.86
C LYS A 266 -16.72 1.32 10.95
N ILE A 267 -15.99 1.43 12.06
CA ILE A 267 -14.91 0.52 12.44
C ILE A 267 -15.47 -0.56 13.36
N GLN A 268 -15.20 -1.83 13.09
CA GLN A 268 -15.33 -2.91 14.06
C GLN A 268 -13.94 -3.41 14.44
N TYR A 269 -13.66 -3.48 15.75
CA TYR A 269 -12.46 -4.11 16.30
C TYR A 269 -12.84 -5.51 16.77
N SER A 270 -11.99 -6.48 16.44
CA SER A 270 -12.28 -7.89 16.69
C SER A 270 -11.08 -8.67 17.17
N ILE A 271 -11.32 -9.54 18.14
CA ILE A 271 -10.39 -10.57 18.55
C ILE A 271 -11.18 -11.83 18.87
N ASN A 272 -10.73 -12.96 18.33
CA ASN A 272 -11.30 -14.28 18.56
C ASN A 272 -10.27 -15.21 19.18
N TRP A 273 -10.73 -16.15 20.01
CA TRP A 273 -9.89 -17.22 20.55
C TRP A 273 -10.73 -18.49 20.80
N LYS A 274 -10.06 -19.65 20.86
CA LYS A 274 -10.73 -20.96 21.00
C LYS A 274 -10.59 -21.56 22.40
N ASP A 275 -9.50 -21.24 23.09
CA ASP A 275 -9.18 -21.76 24.41
C ASP A 275 -10.04 -21.09 25.49
N SER A 276 -10.70 -21.87 26.34
CA SER A 276 -11.56 -21.39 27.44
C SER A 276 -10.80 -20.92 28.68
N SER A 277 -9.47 -20.82 28.62
CA SER A 277 -8.62 -20.32 29.71
C SER A 277 -9.04 -18.91 30.17
N GLN A 278 -9.35 -18.80 31.47
CA GLN A 278 -9.68 -17.53 32.12
C GLN A 278 -8.55 -16.49 32.00
N ASP A 279 -7.29 -16.92 31.91
CA ASP A 279 -6.16 -16.01 31.78
C ASP A 279 -6.10 -15.37 30.39
N LEU A 280 -6.41 -16.16 29.34
CA LEU A 280 -6.55 -15.63 27.98
C LEU A 280 -7.73 -14.69 27.88
N GLU A 281 -8.86 -15.03 28.50
CA GLU A 281 -10.02 -14.16 28.57
C GLU A 281 -9.66 -12.83 29.26
N LYS A 282 -9.11 -12.86 30.48
CA LYS A 282 -8.68 -11.65 31.20
C LYS A 282 -7.69 -10.81 30.38
N ARG A 283 -6.74 -11.46 29.68
CA ARG A 283 -5.77 -10.77 28.82
C ARG A 283 -6.45 -10.03 27.67
N TYR A 284 -7.34 -10.68 26.92
CA TYR A 284 -8.01 -10.08 25.78
C TYR A 284 -9.10 -9.07 26.19
N LEU A 285 -9.77 -9.28 27.32
CA LEU A 285 -10.69 -8.30 27.90
C LEU A 285 -9.96 -7.04 28.37
N LYS A 286 -8.72 -7.14 28.86
CA LYS A 286 -7.89 -5.97 29.21
C LYS A 286 -7.33 -5.21 28.00
N GLN A 287 -7.23 -5.84 26.83
CA GLN A 287 -6.90 -5.13 25.59
C GLN A 287 -8.05 -4.18 25.24
N LYS A 288 -7.97 -2.95 25.74
CA LYS A 288 -8.83 -1.84 25.35
C LYS A 288 -8.20 -1.24 24.09
N PRO A 289 -8.84 -1.33 22.91
CA PRO A 289 -8.77 -0.19 22.02
C PRO A 289 -9.28 0.97 22.88
N LYS A 290 -8.39 1.87 23.31
CA LYS A 290 -8.85 3.15 23.85
C LYS A 290 -9.72 3.75 22.76
N ARG A 291 -10.84 4.40 23.12
CA ARG A 291 -11.51 5.33 22.21
C ARG A 291 -10.40 6.20 21.66
N SER A 292 -10.06 6.03 20.40
CA SER A 292 -9.34 7.06 19.69
C SER A 292 -10.39 8.15 19.58
N THR A 293 -10.36 9.12 20.50
CA THR A 293 -10.82 10.46 20.19
C THR A 293 -9.95 10.91 19.02
N VAL A 294 -10.36 10.51 17.83
CA VAL A 294 -9.91 11.11 16.56
C VAL A 294 -10.84 12.31 16.41
N SER A 295 -10.56 13.31 17.24
CA SER A 295 -11.06 14.68 17.11
C SER A 295 -9.90 15.51 16.64
#